data_AF-A0A7C6A6Q2-F1
#
_entry.id   AF-A0A7C6A6Q2-F1
#
_cell.length_a   1.000
_cell.length_b   1.000
_cell.length_c   1.000
_cell.angle_alpha   90.00
_cell.angle_beta   90.00
_cell.angle_gamma   90.00
#
_symmetry.space_group_name_H-M   'P 1'
#
loop_
_entity.id
_entity.type
_entity.pdbx_description
1 polymer ?
#
loop_
_entity_poly.entity_id
_entity_poly.type
_entity_poly.pdbx_seq_one_letter_code
_entity_poly.pdbx_strand_id
1 'polypeptide(L)' 'MKSSTRIAVLIAGLLSGLLLALAPATAQVLYGTVVGTVTDPTGAAIPKASVTVVNTATGLSR' A
#
# COMPACT_ATOMS: atom_id res chain seq x y z
N MET A 1 -38.33 1.40 -29.98
CA MET A 1 -36.96 0.96 -30.31
C MET A 1 -35.87 1.96 -29.89
N LYS A 2 -35.99 3.28 -30.14
CA LYS A 2 -34.93 4.27 -29.83
C LYS A 2 -34.61 4.48 -28.33
N SER A 3 -35.56 4.33 -27.40
CA SER A 3 -35.28 4.53 -25.96
C SER A 3 -34.53 3.35 -25.32
N SER A 4 -34.81 2.12 -25.76
CA SER A 4 -34.10 0.92 -25.30
C SER A 4 -32.62 0.93 -25.71
N THR A 5 -32.30 1.43 -26.91
CA THR A 5 -30.91 1.64 -27.35
C THR A 5 -30.18 2.67 -26.49
N ARG A 6 -30.84 3.76 -26.10
CA ARG A 6 -30.23 4.79 -25.21
C ARG A 6 -29.93 4.23 -23.82
N ILE A 7 -30.86 3.44 -23.26
CA ILE A 7 -30.67 2.78 -21.97
C ILE A 7 -29.52 1.77 -22.04
N ALA A 8 -29.45 0.98 -23.12
CA ALA A 8 -28.36 0.02 -23.31
C ALA A 8 -26.98 0.70 -23.40
N VAL A 9 -26.87 1.83 -24.10
CA VAL A 9 -25.62 2.61 -24.19
C VAL A 9 -25.22 3.20 -22.84
N LEU A 10 -26.17 3.70 -22.05
CA LEU A 10 -25.89 4.21 -20.71
C LEU A 10 -25.43 3.11 -19.75
N ILE A 11 -26.06 1.94 -19.80
CA ILE A 11 -25.66 0.77 -19.01
C ILE A 11 -24.26 0.30 -19.40
N ALA A 12 -23.98 0.19 -20.70
CA ALA A 12 -22.67 -0.18 -21.20
C ALA A 12 -21.59 0.82 -20.77
N GLY A 13 -21.87 2.13 -20.88
CA GLY A 13 -20.96 3.18 -20.41
C GLY A 13 -20.70 3.11 -18.91
N LEU A 14 -21.72 2.86 -18.09
CA LEU A 14 -21.59 2.70 -16.64
C LEU A 14 -20.76 1.46 -16.28
N LEU A 15 -21.00 0.33 -16.94
CA LEU A 15 -20.23 -0.90 -16.76
C LEU A 15 -18.76 -0.71 -17.13
N SER A 16 -18.48 -0.07 -18.27
CA SER A 16 -17.11 0.25 -18.67
C SER A 16 -16.41 1.18 -17.68
N GLY A 17 -17.11 2.20 -17.17
CA GLY A 17 -16.58 3.09 -16.14
C GLY A 17 -16.25 2.37 -14.83
N LEU A 18 -17.12 1.44 -14.39
CA LEU A 18 -16.89 0.66 -13.18
C LEU A 18 -15.68 -0.27 -13.32
N LEU A 19 -15.53 -0.94 -14.46
CA LEU A 19 -14.38 -1.82 -14.73
C LEU A 19 -13.05 -1.07 -14.72
N LEU A 20 -13.01 0.17 -15.20
CA LEU A 20 -11.82 1.02 -15.16
C LEU A 20 -11.48 1.50 -13.74
N ALA A 21 -12.48 1.65 -12.87
CA ALA A 21 -12.29 2.05 -11.47
C ALA A 21 -11.74 0.91 -10.58
N LEU A 22 -11.71 -0.34 -11.06
CA LEU A 22 -11.12 -1.48 -10.37
C LEU A 22 -9.59 -1.55 -10.48
N ALA A 23 -8.94 -0.56 -11.09
CA ALA A 23 -7.48 -0.54 -11.20
C ALA A 23 -6.82 -0.57 -9.81
N PRO A 24 -5.85 -1.48 -9.56
CA PRO A 24 -5.18 -1.57 -8.28
C PRO A 24 -4.44 -0.26 -7.98
N ALA A 25 -4.68 0.32 -6.80
CA ALA A 25 -3.98 1.53 -6.37
C ALA A 25 -2.48 1.22 -6.21
N THR A 26 -1.63 1.96 -6.91
CA THR A 26 -0.18 1.74 -7.04
C THR A 26 0.64 2.03 -5.76
N ALA A 27 0.02 2.03 -4.58
CA ALA A 27 0.66 2.43 -3.31
C ALA A 27 0.36 1.52 -2.11
N GLN A 28 -0.33 0.39 -2.29
CA GLN A 28 -0.55 -0.57 -1.20
C GLN A 28 0.66 -1.51 -1.06
N VAL A 29 1.74 -1.02 -0.45
CA VAL A 29 2.79 -1.93 0.04
C VAL A 29 2.44 -2.29 1.47
N LEU A 30 2.32 -3.58 1.75
CA LEU A 30 1.99 -4.10 3.09
C LEU A 30 3.07 -3.78 4.13
N TYR A 31 4.28 -3.48 3.67
CA TYR A 31 5.46 -3.29 4.50
C TYR A 31 6.12 -1.94 4.26
N GLY A 32 6.71 -1.39 5.31
CA GLY A 32 7.66 -0.28 5.25
C GLY A 32 9.09 -0.77 5.45
N THR A 33 10.06 0.08 5.13
CA THR A 33 11.49 -0.19 5.35
C THR A 33 12.06 0.84 6.33
N VAL A 34 12.76 0.36 7.36
CA VAL A 34 13.49 1.18 8.32
C VAL A 34 14.98 0.96 8.10
N VAL A 35 15.71 2.03 7.82
CA VAL A 35 17.16 2.03 7.61
C VAL A 35 17.82 3.08 8.51
N GLY A 36 18.99 2.76 9.04
CA GLY A 36 19.74 3.67 9.90
C GLY A 36 21.01 3.03 10.46
N THR A 37 21.83 3.84 11.13
CA THR A 37 23.06 3.41 11.80
C THR A 37 22.89 3.48 13.31
N VAL A 38 23.39 2.48 14.02
CA VAL A 38 23.46 2.51 15.49
C VAL A 38 24.80 3.15 15.88
N THR A 39 24.75 4.22 16.66
CA THR A 39 25.95 4.94 17.14
C THR A 39 25.98 5.04 18.66
N ASP A 40 27.18 5.15 19.22
CA ASP A 40 27.38 5.49 20.63
C ASP A 40 27.35 7.03 20.87
N PRO A 41 27.46 7.52 22.13
CA PRO A 41 27.46 8.95 22.42
C PRO A 41 28.62 9.76 21.82
N THR A 42 29.69 9.09 21.38
CA THR A 42 30.81 9.72 20.68
C THR A 42 30.57 9.85 19.18
N GLY A 43 29.51 9.21 18.67
CA GLY A 43 29.16 9.16 17.25
C GLY A 43 29.78 7.99 16.49
N ALA A 44 30.46 7.06 17.19
CA ALA A 44 31.05 5.89 16.55
C ALA A 44 29.97 4.84 16.21
N ALA A 45 30.07 4.22 15.02
CA ALA A 45 29.16 3.14 14.63
C ALA A 45 29.37 1.89 15.50
N ILE A 46 28.27 1.24 15.89
CA ILE A 46 28.29 -0.01 16.66
C ILE A 46 28.07 -1.19 15.69
N PRO A 47 29.13 -1.94 15.31
CA PRO A 47 28.98 -3.09 14.42
C PRO A 47 28.22 -4.21 15.13
N LYS A 48 27.44 -4.98 14.37
CA LYS A 48 26.69 -6.15 14.87
C LYS A 48 25.70 -5.81 16.01
N ALA A 49 25.22 -4.55 16.09
CA ALA A 49 24.16 -4.19 17.02
C ALA A 49 22.91 -5.05 16.78
N SER A 50 22.34 -5.60 17.85
CA SER A 50 21.06 -6.31 17.77
C SER A 50 19.93 -5.30 17.66
N VAL A 51 19.06 -5.47 16.67
CA VAL A 51 17.91 -4.60 16.43
C VAL A 51 16.67 -5.47 16.33
N THR A 52 15.61 -5.07 17.04
CA THR A 52 14.31 -5.75 17.01
C THR A 52 13.23 -4.70 16.86
N VAL A 53 12.31 -4.94 15.94
CA VAL A 53 11.16 -4.09 15.66
C VAL A 53 9.90 -4.75 16.22
N VAL A 54 9.12 -3.99 16.99
CA VAL A 54 7.86 -4.45 17.57
C VAL A 54 6.69 -3.72 16.96
N ASN A 55 5.71 -4.47 16.44
CA ASN A 55 4.42 -3.92 16.07
C ASN A 55 3.59 -3.68 17.34
N THR A 56 3.33 -2.43 17.69
CA THR A 56 2.61 -2.07 18.92
C THR A 56 1.13 -2.42 18.91
N ALA A 57 0.53 -2.60 17.73
CA ALA A 57 -0.87 -2.99 17.59
C ALA A 57 -1.07 -4.51 17.72
N THR A 58 -0.11 -5.32 17.27
CA THR A 58 -0.24 -6.79 17.21
C THR A 58 0.71 -7.57 18.11
N GLY A 59 1.74 -6.94 18.67
CA GLY A 59 2.78 -7.57 19.48
C GLY A 59 3.81 -8.39 18.69
N LEU A 60 3.72 -8.42 17.36
CA LEU A 60 4.70 -9.11 16.51
C LEU A 60 6.10 -8.48 16.66
N SER A 61 7.14 -9.31 16.80
CA SER A 61 8.52 -8.89 17.01
C SER A 61 9.48 -9.60 16.04
N ARG A 62 10.35 -8.86 15.35
CA ARG A 62 11.33 -9.39 14.39
C ARG A 62 12.61 -8.54 14.32
#